data_AF-A0A0Q5D681-F1
#
_entry.id   AF-A0A0Q5D681-F1
#
_cell.length_a   1.000
_cell.length_b   1.000
_cell.length_c   1.000
_cell.angle_alpha   90.00
_cell.angle_beta   90.00
_cell.angle_gamma   90.00
#
_symmetry.space_group_name_H-M   'P 1'
#
loop_
_entity.id
_entity.type
_entity.pdbx_description
1 polymer ?
#
loop_
_entity_poly.entity_id
_entity_poly.type
_entity_poly.pdbx_seq_one_letter_code
_entity_poly.pdbx_strand_id
1 'polypeptide(L)'
;MAPLLAYGAVFADPDFTFGAWSGGGTEAGVMQSPYYAFSEGGLGFIEAVVSGNWVRPEIDWLSDGFRQRYQHMITTPMAIETASQDDMAHLLTTLVRGDRFNEGMLAQAFNDGTLARIVARAVALAERG
;
A
#
# COMPACT_ATOMS: atom_id res chain seq x y z
N MET A 1 12.45 -5.12 -6.07
CA MET A 1 12.73 -3.69 -5.79
C MET A 1 12.46 -2.79 -6.99
N ALA A 2 13.15 -2.96 -8.14
CA ALA A 2 13.13 -2.02 -9.27
C ALA A 2 11.73 -1.57 -9.77
N PRO A 3 10.70 -2.44 -9.89
CA PRO A 3 9.38 -2.00 -10.35
C PRO A 3 8.71 -0.98 -9.40
N LEU A 4 8.94 -1.12 -8.09
CA LEU A 4 8.36 -0.21 -7.09
C LEU A 4 8.99 1.18 -7.16
N LEU A 5 10.27 1.29 -7.54
CA LEU A 5 10.99 2.57 -7.54
C LEU A 5 10.41 3.56 -8.55
N ALA A 6 9.88 3.07 -9.68
CA ALA A 6 9.24 3.90 -10.69
C ALA A 6 8.06 4.71 -10.12
N TYR A 7 7.40 4.20 -9.08
CA TYR A 7 6.27 4.88 -8.44
C TYR A 7 6.67 6.11 -7.62
N GLY A 8 7.97 6.35 -7.40
CA GLY A 8 8.43 7.58 -6.76
C GLY A 8 8.05 8.82 -7.57
N ALA A 9 8.18 8.75 -8.90
CA ALA A 9 7.75 9.82 -9.80
C ALA A 9 6.23 9.80 -10.01
N VAL A 10 5.62 8.62 -10.14
CA VAL A 10 4.18 8.49 -10.38
C VAL A 10 3.35 9.08 -9.23
N PHE A 11 3.72 8.80 -7.98
CA PHE A 11 3.00 9.36 -6.83
C PHE A 11 3.29 10.84 -6.57
N ALA A 12 4.35 11.40 -7.19
CA ALA A 12 4.64 12.83 -7.11
C ALA A 12 3.85 13.65 -8.15
N ASP A 13 3.21 12.99 -9.12
CA ASP A 13 2.35 13.64 -10.11
C ASP A 13 1.03 14.08 -9.45
N PRO A 14 0.70 15.39 -9.42
CA PRO A 14 -0.52 15.88 -8.80
C PRO A 14 -1.80 15.43 -9.53
N ASP A 15 -1.70 15.01 -10.79
CA ASP A 15 -2.83 14.51 -11.57
C ASP A 15 -3.02 13.00 -11.42
N PHE A 16 -2.10 12.31 -10.73
CA PHE A 16 -2.22 10.89 -10.47
C PHE A 16 -3.39 10.60 -9.51
N THR A 17 -4.24 9.67 -9.93
CA THR A 17 -5.29 9.11 -9.08
C THR A 17 -5.04 7.63 -8.86
N PHE A 18 -5.08 7.19 -7.60
CA PHE A 18 -4.90 5.78 -7.27
C PHE A 18 -6.15 4.94 -7.59
N GLY A 19 -7.30 5.59 -7.63
CA GLY A 19 -8.61 5.01 -7.87
C GLY A 19 -9.69 5.91 -7.31
N ALA A 20 -10.93 5.43 -7.35
CA ALA A 20 -12.07 6.14 -6.80
C ALA A 20 -13.08 5.17 -6.19
N TRP A 21 -13.82 5.63 -5.19
CA TRP A 21 -15.00 4.92 -4.70
C TRP A 21 -16.09 4.90 -5.77
N SER A 22 -16.70 3.73 -5.95
CA SER A 22 -17.78 3.48 -6.91
C SER A 22 -18.86 2.61 -6.26
N GLY A 23 -19.96 2.38 -6.96
CA GLY A 23 -21.14 1.72 -6.41
C GLY A 23 -21.86 2.59 -5.38
N GLY A 24 -22.51 1.96 -4.39
CA GLY A 24 -23.26 2.68 -3.35
C GLY A 24 -24.62 3.23 -3.80
N GLY A 25 -24.98 3.03 -5.07
CA GLY A 25 -26.26 3.42 -5.64
C GLY A 25 -27.37 2.38 -5.43
N THR A 26 -28.60 2.78 -5.74
CA THR A 26 -29.75 1.86 -5.80
C THR A 26 -30.17 1.69 -7.25
N GLU A 27 -30.14 0.47 -7.76
CA GLU A 27 -30.59 0.13 -9.11
C GLU A 27 -31.71 -0.92 -9.01
N ALA A 28 -32.85 -0.63 -9.66
CA ALA A 28 -34.05 -1.49 -9.62
C ALA A 28 -34.50 -1.90 -8.19
N GLY A 29 -34.27 -1.05 -7.19
CA GLY A 29 -34.61 -1.30 -5.79
C GLY A 29 -33.58 -2.15 -5.02
N VAL A 30 -32.47 -2.53 -5.64
CA VAL A 30 -31.33 -3.22 -5.00
C VAL A 30 -30.24 -2.19 -4.67
N MET A 31 -29.81 -2.15 -3.41
CA MET A 31 -28.71 -1.30 -2.98
C MET A 31 -27.38 -2.01 -3.24
N GLN A 32 -26.52 -1.39 -4.05
CA GLN A 32 -25.17 -1.88 -4.30
C GLN A 32 -24.25 -1.42 -3.17
N SER A 33 -23.47 -2.33 -2.59
CA SER A 33 -22.40 -1.94 -1.66
C SER A 33 -21.34 -1.11 -2.38
N PRO A 34 -20.81 -0.04 -1.74
CA PRO A 34 -19.69 0.71 -2.31
C PRO A 34 -18.44 -0.16 -2.36
N TYR A 35 -17.60 0.06 -3.37
CA TYR A 35 -16.32 -0.62 -3.56
C TYR A 35 -15.28 0.37 -4.09
N TYR A 36 -13.99 0.12 -3.85
CA TYR A 36 -12.93 0.95 -4.38
C TYR A 36 -12.50 0.43 -5.76
N ALA A 37 -12.65 1.26 -6.78
CA ALA A 37 -12.20 0.97 -8.14
C ALA A 37 -10.80 1.56 -8.34
N PHE A 38 -9.77 0.69 -8.37
CA PHE A 38 -8.41 1.11 -8.69
C PHE A 38 -8.31 1.69 -10.11
N SER A 39 -7.49 2.73 -10.28
CA SER A 39 -7.09 3.19 -11.61
C SER A 39 -6.11 2.20 -12.24
N GLU A 40 -5.80 2.38 -13.53
CA GLU A 40 -4.73 1.60 -14.19
C GLU A 40 -3.40 1.73 -13.44
N GLY A 41 -3.07 2.94 -12.98
CA GLY A 41 -1.87 3.19 -12.18
C GLY A 41 -1.91 2.58 -10.78
N GLY A 42 -3.10 2.54 -10.14
CA GLY A 42 -3.28 1.84 -8.87
C GLY A 42 -3.09 0.33 -9.00
N LEU A 43 -3.64 -0.29 -10.04
CA LEU A 43 -3.42 -1.70 -10.37
C LEU A 43 -1.95 -1.97 -10.71
N GLY A 44 -1.32 -1.10 -11.49
CA GLY A 44 0.10 -1.18 -11.81
C GLY A 44 1.00 -1.13 -10.57
N PHE A 45 0.62 -0.33 -9.57
CA PHE A 45 1.35 -0.28 -8.29
C PHE A 45 1.27 -1.62 -7.58
N ILE A 46 0.08 -2.21 -7.48
CA ILE A 46 -0.12 -3.52 -6.85
C ILE A 46 0.72 -4.59 -7.56
N GLU A 47 0.72 -4.58 -8.90
CA GLU A 47 1.55 -5.46 -9.72
C GLU A 47 3.05 -5.25 -9.45
N ALA A 48 3.51 -4.00 -9.31
CA ALA A 48 4.89 -3.67 -8.99
C ALA A 48 5.31 -4.15 -7.59
N VAL A 49 4.41 -4.09 -6.62
CA VAL A 49 4.62 -4.63 -5.26
C VAL A 49 4.73 -6.16 -5.32
N VAL A 50 3.84 -6.83 -6.04
CA VAL A 50 3.82 -8.30 -6.17
C VAL A 50 5.05 -8.81 -6.94
N SER A 51 5.26 -8.32 -8.16
CA SER A 51 6.39 -8.71 -9.02
C SER A 51 7.75 -8.30 -8.44
N GLY A 52 7.78 -7.22 -7.65
CA GLY A 52 8.95 -6.76 -6.94
C GLY A 52 9.35 -7.62 -5.73
N ASN A 53 8.61 -8.69 -5.46
CA ASN A 53 8.72 -9.55 -4.28
C ASN A 53 8.69 -8.71 -2.99
N TRP A 54 7.64 -7.89 -2.83
CA TRP A 54 7.38 -7.17 -1.58
C TRP A 54 6.25 -7.80 -0.77
N VAL A 55 5.38 -8.59 -1.41
CA VAL A 55 4.37 -9.40 -0.72
C VAL A 55 5.01 -10.70 -0.24
N ARG A 56 5.13 -10.85 1.08
CA ARG A 56 5.69 -12.06 1.72
C ARG A 56 4.60 -13.12 1.91
N PRO A 57 4.79 -14.36 1.42
CA PRO A 57 3.85 -15.44 1.71
C PRO A 57 3.90 -15.85 3.19
N GLU A 58 5.08 -15.85 3.79
CA GLU A 58 5.36 -16.12 5.19
C GLU A 58 5.21 -14.88 6.08
N ILE A 59 4.01 -14.68 6.65
CA ILE A 59 3.81 -13.74 7.75
C ILE A 59 3.18 -14.47 8.92
N ASP A 60 3.84 -14.39 10.07
CA ASP A 60 3.24 -14.77 11.34
C ASP A 60 2.44 -13.60 11.91
N TRP A 61 1.17 -13.53 11.46
CA TRP A 61 0.20 -12.51 11.86
C TRP A 61 -0.10 -12.52 13.36
N LEU A 62 0.10 -13.66 14.02
CA LEU A 62 -0.22 -13.85 15.43
C LEU A 62 0.95 -13.49 16.35
N SER A 63 2.16 -13.35 15.81
CA SER A 63 3.31 -12.95 16.61
C SER A 63 3.16 -11.53 17.16
N ASP A 64 3.44 -11.36 18.46
CA ASP A 64 3.48 -10.04 19.10
C ASP A 64 4.51 -9.12 18.43
N GLY A 65 5.64 -9.68 18.00
CA GLY A 65 6.69 -8.92 17.31
C GLY A 65 6.19 -8.31 16.00
N PHE A 66 5.43 -9.06 15.19
CA PHE A 66 4.85 -8.51 13.96
C PHE A 66 3.84 -7.39 14.26
N ARG A 67 2.91 -7.63 15.21
CA ARG A 67 1.88 -6.65 15.58
C ARG A 67 2.49 -5.36 16.11
N GLN A 68 3.52 -5.44 16.95
CA GLN A 68 4.24 -4.28 17.46
C GLN A 68 4.97 -3.51 16.35
N ARG A 69 5.65 -4.20 15.43
CA ARG A 69 6.32 -3.56 14.29
C ARG A 69 5.32 -2.85 13.38
N TYR A 70 4.22 -3.51 13.03
CA TYR A 70 3.16 -2.89 12.23
C TYR A 70 2.58 -1.66 12.92
N GLN A 71 2.21 -1.79 14.21
CA GLN A 71 1.67 -0.68 14.99
C GLN A 71 2.65 0.49 15.10
N HIS A 72 3.94 0.22 15.29
CA HIS A 72 4.97 1.25 15.32
C HIS A 72 5.04 1.99 13.98
N MET A 73 5.05 1.28 12.85
CA MET A 73 5.13 1.91 11.52
C MET A 73 3.94 2.83 11.21
N ILE A 74 2.73 2.47 11.64
CA ILE A 74 1.52 3.25 11.35
C ILE A 74 1.26 4.37 12.37
N THR A 75 1.73 4.25 13.61
CA THR A 75 1.45 5.24 14.67
C THR A 75 2.61 6.18 14.96
N THR A 76 3.85 5.80 14.63
CA THR A 76 5.03 6.59 14.97
C THR A 76 5.43 7.49 13.80
N PRO A 77 5.55 8.82 14.01
CA PRO A 77 6.10 9.72 13.03
C PRO A 77 7.46 9.24 12.56
N MET A 78 7.73 9.33 11.26
CA MET A 78 9.02 9.00 10.65
C MET A 78 9.47 7.53 10.70
N ALA A 79 8.68 6.60 11.26
CA ALA A 79 9.10 5.20 11.38
C ALA A 79 9.36 4.52 10.02
N ILE A 80 8.57 4.87 9.00
CA ILE A 80 8.71 4.33 7.64
C ILE A 80 10.03 4.79 6.99
N GLU A 81 10.45 6.02 7.23
CA GLU A 81 11.62 6.68 6.65
C GLU A 81 12.93 6.05 7.14
N THR A 82 12.88 5.37 8.29
CA THR A 82 14.01 4.62 8.84
C THR A 82 13.86 3.10 8.69
N ALA A 83 12.71 2.63 8.20
CA ALA A 83 12.39 1.21 8.14
C ALA A 83 13.41 0.41 7.31
N SER A 84 13.61 -0.85 7.69
CA SER A 84 14.35 -1.80 6.88
C SER A 84 13.53 -2.23 5.65
N GLN A 85 14.20 -2.83 4.66
CA GLN A 85 13.49 -3.42 3.51
C GLN A 85 12.48 -4.51 3.96
N ASP A 86 12.82 -5.26 5.01
CA ASP A 86 11.96 -6.31 5.55
C ASP A 86 10.71 -5.74 6.25
N ASP A 87 10.87 -4.67 7.04
CA ASP A 87 9.75 -3.98 7.67
C ASP A 87 8.78 -3.41 6.63
N MET A 88 9.31 -2.79 5.56
CA MET A 88 8.50 -2.31 4.45
C MET A 88 7.77 -3.44 3.72
N ALA A 89 8.43 -4.58 3.50
CA ALA A 89 7.78 -5.75 2.88
C ALA A 89 6.63 -6.27 3.75
N HIS A 90 6.82 -6.34 5.06
CA HIS A 90 5.76 -6.69 6.01
C HIS A 90 4.59 -5.70 5.98
N LEU A 91 4.87 -4.40 5.93
CA LEU A 91 3.85 -3.36 5.82
C LEU A 91 3.07 -3.48 4.50
N LEU A 92 3.76 -3.55 3.37
CA LEU A 92 3.14 -3.69 2.05
C LEU A 92 2.32 -4.98 1.94
N THR A 93 2.80 -6.09 2.50
CA THR A 93 2.04 -7.33 2.56
C THR A 93 0.76 -7.16 3.35
N THR A 94 0.81 -6.47 4.49
CA THR A 94 -0.36 -6.18 5.32
C THR A 94 -1.38 -5.33 4.59
N LEU A 95 -0.93 -4.26 3.92
CA LEU A 95 -1.80 -3.37 3.14
C LEU A 95 -2.43 -4.12 1.96
N VAL A 96 -1.63 -4.80 1.12
CA VAL A 96 -2.13 -5.50 -0.08
C VAL A 96 -3.00 -6.72 0.23
N ARG A 97 -2.65 -7.49 1.28
CA ARG A 97 -3.48 -8.65 1.67
C ARG A 97 -4.69 -8.22 2.49
N GLY A 98 -4.54 -7.21 3.35
CA GLY A 98 -5.60 -6.67 4.20
C GLY A 98 -6.72 -6.00 3.42
N ASP A 99 -6.41 -5.35 2.29
CA ASP A 99 -7.41 -4.72 1.43
C ASP A 99 -8.47 -5.70 0.90
N ARG A 100 -8.13 -6.98 0.73
CA ARG A 100 -9.09 -8.05 0.38
C ARG A 100 -10.16 -8.30 1.46
N PHE A 101 -9.90 -7.86 2.69
CA PHE A 101 -10.78 -8.04 3.84
C PHE A 101 -11.31 -6.70 4.40
N ASN A 102 -10.76 -5.58 3.95
CA ASN A 102 -11.08 -4.24 4.39
C ASN A 102 -11.05 -3.32 3.17
N GLU A 103 -12.22 -3.17 2.53
CA GLU A 103 -12.40 -2.38 1.32
C GLU A 103 -11.87 -0.96 1.51
N GLY A 104 -10.98 -0.53 0.62
CA GLY A 104 -10.36 0.79 0.67
C GLY A 104 -9.19 0.93 1.64
N MET A 105 -8.66 -0.15 2.22
CA MET A 105 -7.46 -0.10 3.07
C MET A 105 -6.25 0.45 2.31
N LEU A 106 -6.02 -0.02 1.08
CA LEU A 106 -4.95 0.49 0.21
C LEU A 106 -5.23 1.93 -0.24
N ALA A 107 -6.48 2.25 -0.53
CA ALA A 107 -6.90 3.61 -0.86
C ALA A 107 -6.59 4.58 0.27
N GLN A 108 -6.90 4.19 1.51
CA GLN A 108 -6.61 4.99 2.69
C GLN A 108 -5.10 5.18 2.87
N ALA A 109 -4.30 4.12 2.74
CA ALA A 109 -2.84 4.18 2.83
C ALA A 109 -2.20 5.02 1.71
N PHE A 110 -2.86 5.13 0.55
CA PHE A 110 -2.45 6.07 -0.47
C PHE A 110 -2.78 7.51 -0.03
N ASN A 111 -4.02 7.77 0.36
CA ASN A 111 -4.52 9.10 0.71
C ASN A 111 -3.82 9.73 1.92
N ASP A 112 -3.43 8.92 2.91
CA ASP A 112 -2.67 9.39 4.08
C ASP A 112 -1.14 9.47 3.84
N GLY A 113 -0.70 9.15 2.62
CA GLY A 113 0.70 9.22 2.20
C GLY A 113 1.57 8.05 2.66
N THR A 114 1.01 7.03 3.32
CA THR A 114 1.76 5.83 3.74
C THR A 114 2.46 5.16 2.56
N LEU A 115 1.75 4.94 1.44
CA LEU A 115 2.36 4.31 0.26
C LEU A 115 3.48 5.17 -0.33
N ALA A 116 3.30 6.50 -0.39
CA ALA A 116 4.32 7.42 -0.88
C ALA A 116 5.58 7.40 -0.01
N ARG A 117 5.43 7.35 1.32
CA ARG A 117 6.56 7.24 2.26
C ARG A 117 7.31 5.91 2.10
N ILE A 118 6.61 4.80 1.89
CA ILE A 118 7.24 3.49 1.62
C ILE A 118 8.04 3.56 0.31
N VAL A 119 7.45 4.09 -0.76
CA VAL A 119 8.11 4.21 -2.06
C VAL A 119 9.35 5.12 -1.97
N ALA A 120 9.24 6.27 -1.33
CA ALA A 120 10.36 7.17 -1.10
C ALA A 120 11.50 6.50 -0.31
N ARG A 121 11.15 5.71 0.72
CA ARG A 121 12.13 4.93 1.48
C ARG A 121 12.80 3.86 0.60
N ALA A 122 12.04 3.16 -0.23
CA ALA A 122 12.59 2.16 -1.15
C ALA A 122 13.58 2.78 -2.15
N VAL A 123 13.28 3.98 -2.68
CA VAL A 123 14.19 4.76 -3.54
C VAL A 123 15.47 5.12 -2.76
N ALA A 124 15.34 5.68 -1.56
CA ALA A 124 16.49 6.07 -0.75
C ALA A 124 17.40 4.88 -0.35
N LEU A 125 16.86 3.66 -0.25
CA LEU A 125 17.66 2.44 -0.04
C LEU A 125 18.36 1.98 -1.32
N ALA A 126 17.72 2.14 -2.48
CA ALA A 126 18.31 1.78 -3.77
C ALA A 126 19.52 2.66 -4.12
N GLU A 127 19.49 3.95 -3.76
CA GLU A 127 20.59 4.89 -4.03
C GLU A 127 21.83 4.67 -3.15
N ARG A 128 21.70 3.91 -2.06
CA ARG A 128 22.77 3.64 -1.09
C ARG A 128 23.48 2.31 -1.31
N GLY A 129 22.97 1.46 -2.21
CA GLY A 129 23.54 0.16 -2.56
C GLY A 129 24.20 0.20 -3.93
#